data_AF-A0A382GMZ7-F1
#
_entry.id   AF-A0A382GMZ7-F1
#
_cell.length_a   1.000
_cell.length_b   1.000
_cell.length_c   1.000
_cell.angle_alpha   90.00
_cell.angle_beta   90.00
_cell.angle_gamma   90.00
#
_symmetry.space_group_name_H-M   'P 1'
#
loop_
_entity.id
_entity.type
_entity.pdbx_description
1 polymer ?
#
loop_
_entity_poly.entity_id
_entity_poly.type
_entity_poly.pdbx_seq_one_letter_code
_entity_poly.pdbx_strand_id
1 'polypeptide(L)'
;VSDITSGLMADDREELQRIAQLVEANRERMQAIEQQVRQLESIRIEQTQAIEALLAIPDEGAEGAMIPLGSGVQIVADIPAEGGAVVDIGSRVQAERTRGEAAEILT
;
A
#
# COMPACT_ATOMS: atom_id res chain seq x y z
N VAL A 1 39.35 -40.95 -24.03
CA VAL A 1 38.47 -41.10 -22.84
C VAL A 1 38.62 -39.92 -21.89
N SER A 2 39.84 -39.46 -21.57
CA SER A 2 40.08 -38.30 -20.68
C SER A 2 39.47 -36.96 -21.14
N ASP A 3 39.50 -36.65 -22.45
CA ASP A 3 38.96 -35.37 -22.96
C ASP A 3 37.43 -35.30 -22.97
N ILE A 4 36.76 -36.45 -23.10
CA ILE A 4 35.28 -36.53 -23.10
C ILE A 4 34.74 -36.30 -21.68
N THR A 5 35.39 -36.87 -20.66
CA THR A 5 35.06 -36.61 -19.25
C THR A 5 35.37 -35.18 -18.83
N SER A 6 36.43 -34.56 -19.37
CA SER A 6 36.75 -33.16 -19.09
C SER A 6 35.75 -32.19 -19.72
N GLY A 7 35.24 -32.50 -20.92
CA GLY A 7 34.19 -31.71 -21.59
C GLY A 7 32.84 -31.79 -20.87
N LEU A 8 32.42 -32.99 -20.45
CA LEU A 8 31.18 -33.18 -19.67
C LEU A 8 31.20 -32.41 -18.34
N MET A 9 32.31 -32.46 -17.60
CA MET A 9 32.47 -31.76 -16.33
C MET A 9 32.51 -30.23 -16.48
N ALA A 10 32.93 -29.73 -17.64
CA ALA A 10 32.89 -28.30 -17.96
C ALA A 10 31.46 -27.85 -18.31
N ASP A 11 30.71 -28.66 -19.06
CA ASP A 11 29.30 -28.41 -19.42
C ASP A 11 28.40 -28.42 -18.17
N ASP A 12 28.58 -29.41 -17.29
CA ASP A 12 27.91 -29.49 -15.99
C ASP A 12 28.21 -28.26 -15.11
N ARG A 13 29.44 -27.73 -15.18
CA ARG A 13 29.84 -26.55 -14.41
C ARG A 13 29.23 -25.27 -14.97
N GLU A 14 29.10 -25.14 -16.29
CA GLU A 14 28.41 -24.01 -16.93
C GLU A 14 26.91 -24.03 -16.64
N GLU A 15 26.29 -25.21 -16.67
CA GLU A 15 24.89 -25.38 -16.31
C GLU A 15 24.62 -25.01 -14.84
N LEU A 16 25.46 -25.47 -13.91
CA LEU A 16 25.37 -25.10 -12.49
C LEU A 16 25.56 -23.59 -12.27
N GLN A 17 26.47 -22.94 -13.00
CA GLN A 17 26.64 -21.48 -12.94
C GLN A 17 25.41 -20.74 -13.45
N ARG A 18 24.81 -21.22 -14.55
CA ARG A 18 23.56 -20.65 -15.10
C ARG A 18 22.41 -20.80 -14.11
N ILE A 19 22.27 -21.96 -13.47
CA ILE A 19 21.26 -22.18 -12.42
C ILE A 19 21.51 -21.23 -11.25
N ALA A 20 22.76 -21.07 -10.80
CA ALA A 20 23.09 -20.16 -9.71
C ALA A 20 22.71 -18.70 -10.02
N GLN A 21 22.98 -18.23 -11.25
CA GLN A 21 22.57 -16.90 -11.71
C GLN A 21 21.04 -16.75 -11.74
N LEU A 22 20.32 -17.77 -12.20
CA LEU A 22 18.85 -17.77 -12.20
C LEU A 22 18.27 -17.77 -10.79
N VAL A 23 18.86 -18.52 -9.87
CA VAL A 23 18.46 -18.52 -8.46
C VAL A 23 18.64 -17.13 -7.87
N GLU A 24 19.78 -16.48 -8.13
CA GLU A 24 20.04 -15.14 -7.60
C GLU A 24 19.08 -14.10 -8.17
N ALA A 25 18.87 -14.11 -9.49
CA ALA A 25 17.89 -13.22 -10.12
C ALA A 25 16.46 -13.43 -9.59
N ASN A 26 16.08 -14.66 -9.26
CA ASN A 26 14.78 -14.94 -8.64
C ASN A 26 14.71 -14.49 -7.18
N ARG A 27 15.81 -14.54 -6.42
CA ARG A 27 15.85 -13.99 -5.06
C ARG A 27 15.65 -12.48 -5.07
N GLU A 28 16.33 -11.77 -5.96
CA GLU A 28 16.16 -10.31 -6.10
C GLU A 28 14.72 -9.94 -6.46
N ARG A 29 14.11 -10.68 -7.41
CA ARG A 29 12.69 -10.49 -7.76
C ARG A 29 11.76 -10.76 -6.59
N MET A 30 12.02 -11.81 -5.81
CA MET A 30 11.22 -12.13 -4.63
C MET A 30 11.29 -11.00 -3.60
N GLN A 31 12.49 -10.48 -3.32
CA GLN A 31 12.67 -9.36 -2.41
C GLN A 31 11.90 -8.10 -2.86
N ALA A 32 11.90 -7.81 -4.17
CA ALA A 32 11.15 -6.69 -4.72
C ALA A 32 9.63 -6.89 -4.57
N ILE A 33 9.12 -8.10 -4.81
CA ILE A 33 7.70 -8.42 -4.62
C ILE A 33 7.31 -8.30 -3.15
N GLU A 34 8.12 -8.83 -2.23
CA GLU A 34 7.87 -8.71 -0.79
C GLU A 34 7.82 -7.25 -0.32
N GLN A 35 8.66 -6.37 -0.88
CA GLN A 35 8.60 -4.94 -0.61
C GLN A 35 7.29 -4.32 -1.13
N GLN A 36 6.86 -4.68 -2.34
CA GLN A 36 5.60 -4.20 -2.90
C GLN A 36 4.39 -4.68 -2.09
N VAL A 37 4.39 -5.94 -1.63
CA VAL A 37 3.33 -6.47 -0.77
C VAL A 37 3.24 -5.66 0.53
N ARG A 38 4.37 -5.42 1.21
CA ARG A 38 4.38 -4.59 2.43
C ARG A 38 3.86 -3.17 2.19
N GLN A 39 4.22 -2.57 1.06
CA GLN A 39 3.72 -1.25 0.67
C GLN A 39 2.19 -1.25 0.52
N LEU A 40 1.64 -2.24 -0.19
CA LEU A 40 0.20 -2.39 -0.38
C LEU A 40 -0.54 -2.65 0.93
N GLU A 41 0.05 -3.45 1.82
CA GLU A 41 -0.52 -3.68 3.15
C GLU A 41 -0.58 -2.39 3.98
N SER A 42 0.46 -1.55 3.93
CA SER A 42 0.47 -0.25 4.60
C SER A 42 -0.62 0.66 4.04
N ILE A 43 -0.77 0.74 2.72
CA ILE A 43 -1.80 1.55 2.06
C ILE A 43 -3.20 1.06 2.45
N ARG A 44 -3.42 -0.26 2.47
CA ARG A 44 -4.71 -0.85 2.87
C ARG A 44 -5.06 -0.51 4.31
N ILE A 45 -4.08 -0.55 5.23
CA ILE A 45 -4.29 -0.18 6.64
C ILE A 45 -4.70 1.29 6.74
N GLU A 46 -3.99 2.19 6.06
CA GLU A 46 -4.31 3.61 6.03
C GLU A 46 -5.72 3.88 5.48
N GLN A 47 -6.09 3.22 4.38
CA GLN A 47 -7.43 3.31 3.80
C GLN A 47 -8.51 2.83 4.76
N THR A 48 -8.28 1.70 5.43
CA THR A 48 -9.22 1.15 6.42
C THR A 48 -9.42 2.12 7.58
N GLN A 49 -8.34 2.72 8.10
CA GLN A 49 -8.40 3.72 9.16
C GLN A 49 -9.16 4.97 8.72
N ALA A 50 -8.99 5.41 7.47
CA ALA A 50 -9.73 6.55 6.92
C ALA A 50 -11.23 6.26 6.83
N ILE A 51 -11.62 5.06 6.36
CA ILE A 51 -13.02 4.62 6.31
C ILE A 51 -13.61 4.56 7.72
N GLU A 52 -12.92 3.93 8.66
CA GLU A 52 -13.37 3.82 10.06
C GLU A 52 -13.56 5.20 10.69
N ALA A 53 -12.61 6.11 10.51
CA ALA A 53 -12.71 7.48 11.03
C ALA A 53 -13.88 8.25 10.42
N LEU A 54 -14.11 8.08 9.11
CA LEU A 54 -15.20 8.75 8.39
C LEU A 54 -16.58 8.24 8.85
N LEU A 55 -16.72 6.93 9.04
CA LEU A 55 -17.96 6.29 9.48
C LEU A 55 -18.21 6.42 10.99
N ALA A 56 -17.20 6.77 11.78
CA ALA A 56 -17.35 7.04 13.21
C ALA A 56 -17.99 8.40 13.51
N ILE A 57 -18.07 9.31 12.52
CA ILE A 57 -18.74 10.60 12.68
C ILE A 57 -20.26 10.37 12.70
N PRO A 58 -20.98 10.78 13.76
CA PRO A 58 -22.44 10.63 13.84
C PRO A 58 -23.16 11.33 12.68
N ASP A 59 -24.32 10.80 12.28
CA ASP A 59 -25.12 11.35 11.18
C ASP A 59 -25.55 12.80 11.47
N GLU A 60 -25.84 13.12 12.73
CA GLU A 60 -26.15 14.47 13.20
C GLU A 60 -24.94 15.43 13.21
N GLY A 61 -23.74 14.94 12.87
CA GLY A 61 -22.50 15.68 12.98
C GLY A 61 -21.83 15.52 14.35
N ALA A 62 -20.83 16.37 14.61
CA ALA A 62 -20.10 16.35 15.88
C ALA A 62 -19.73 17.78 16.29
N GLU A 63 -20.13 18.20 17.49
CA GLU A 63 -19.71 19.47 18.08
C GLU A 63 -18.39 19.27 18.85
N GLY A 64 -17.46 20.22 18.69
CA GLY A 64 -16.19 20.19 19.41
C GLY A 64 -15.27 19.03 19.04
N ALA A 65 -15.32 18.55 17.80
CA ALA A 65 -14.45 17.47 17.33
C ALA A 65 -12.97 17.90 17.37
N MET A 66 -12.11 17.01 17.87
CA MET A 66 -10.67 17.24 17.94
C MET A 66 -9.99 16.76 16.64
N ILE A 67 -9.50 17.70 15.84
CA ILE A 67 -8.78 17.40 14.60
C ILE A 67 -7.27 17.53 14.85
N PRO A 68 -6.49 16.43 14.81
CA PRO A 68 -5.06 16.49 15.04
C PRO A 68 -4.33 17.13 13.85
N LEU A 69 -3.42 18.08 14.16
CA LEU A 69 -2.53 18.70 13.18
C LEU A 69 -1.11 18.12 13.20
N GLY A 70 -0.78 17.34 14.24
CA GLY A 70 0.55 16.74 14.45
C GLY A 70 1.34 17.40 15.59
N SER A 71 2.47 16.80 15.98
CA SER A 71 3.36 17.31 17.06
C SER A 71 2.66 17.59 18.41
N GLY A 72 1.57 16.86 18.70
CA GLY A 72 0.74 17.08 19.88
C GLY A 72 -0.22 18.27 19.80
N VAL A 73 -0.35 18.91 18.63
CA VAL A 73 -1.29 20.01 18.38
C VAL A 73 -2.57 19.48 17.76
N GLN A 74 -3.70 19.97 18.27
CA GLN A 74 -5.04 19.65 17.79
C GLN A 74 -5.87 20.94 17.74
N ILE A 75 -6.81 21.01 16.80
CA ILE A 75 -7.82 22.06 16.75
C ILE A 75 -9.18 21.50 17.11
N VAL A 76 -10.05 22.37 17.62
CA VAL A 76 -11.45 22.06 17.91
C VAL A 76 -12.27 22.60 16.75
N ALA A 77 -13.13 21.78 16.16
CA ALA A 77 -14.04 22.19 15.09
C ALA A 77 -15.36 21.44 15.16
N ASP A 78 -16.42 22.10 14.70
CA ASP A 78 -17.72 21.47 14.54
C ASP A 78 -17.82 20.83 13.16
N ILE A 79 -18.36 19.61 13.11
CA ILE A 79 -18.66 18.88 11.89
C ILE A 79 -20.19 18.93 11.72
N PRO A 80 -20.73 19.65 10.72
CA PRO A 80 -22.18 19.72 10.51
C PRO A 80 -22.72 18.37 10.04
N ALA A 81 -24.00 18.07 10.26
CA ALA A 81 -24.66 16.83 9.84
C ALA A 81 -24.46 16.53 8.34
N GLU A 82 -24.61 17.55 7.50
CA GLU A 82 -24.41 17.50 6.05
C GLU A 82 -22.94 17.60 5.62
N GLY A 83 -22.00 17.69 6.56
CA GLY A 83 -20.57 17.81 6.28
C GLY A 83 -20.05 16.62 5.48
N GLY A 84 -19.51 16.90 4.29
CA GLY A 84 -18.95 15.90 3.40
C GLY A 84 -17.48 15.58 3.66
N ALA A 85 -16.88 14.85 2.73
CA ALA A 85 -15.45 14.58 2.65
C ALA A 85 -14.92 14.92 1.25
N VAL A 86 -13.65 15.30 1.18
CA VAL A 86 -12.95 15.50 -0.08
C VAL A 86 -12.06 14.28 -0.33
N VAL A 87 -12.27 13.62 -1.46
CA VAL A 87 -11.53 12.40 -1.84
C VAL A 87 -10.71 12.67 -3.09
N ASP A 88 -9.46 12.19 -3.12
CA ASP A 88 -8.64 12.14 -4.34
C ASP A 88 -9.08 10.94 -5.17
N ILE A 89 -9.62 11.20 -6.36
CA ILE A 89 -10.10 10.17 -7.29
C ILE A 89 -9.05 9.79 -8.36
N GLY A 90 -7.82 10.25 -8.19
CA GLY A 90 -6.70 10.05 -9.09
C GLY A 90 -6.38 11.27 -9.94
N SER A 91 -5.19 11.28 -10.55
CA SER A 91 -4.69 12.39 -11.36
C SER A 91 -4.66 13.74 -10.63
N ARG A 92 -4.61 13.72 -9.29
CA ARG A 92 -4.74 14.91 -8.41
C ARG A 92 -6.07 15.63 -8.54
N VAL A 93 -7.10 14.95 -9.04
CA VAL A 93 -8.46 15.47 -9.09
C VAL A 93 -9.12 15.16 -7.76
N GLN A 94 -9.62 16.21 -7.11
CA GLN A 94 -10.32 16.10 -5.84
C GLN A 94 -11.82 16.29 -6.07
N ALA A 95 -12.61 15.49 -5.35
CA ALA A 95 -14.06 15.52 -5.44
C ALA A 95 -14.67 15.57 -4.04
N GLU A 96 -15.58 16.53 -3.83
CA GLU A 96 -16.40 16.59 -2.62
C GLU A 96 -17.54 15.57 -2.73
N ARG A 97 -17.74 14.80 -1.67
CA ARG A 97 -18.71 13.71 -1.58
C ARG A 97 -19.35 13.68 -0.21
N THR A 98 -20.52 13.05 -0.11
CA THR A 98 -21.06 12.69 1.19
C THR A 98 -20.12 11.69 1.89
N ARG A 99 -20.24 11.56 3.22
CA ARG A 99 -19.40 10.62 3.99
C ARG A 99 -19.58 9.17 3.51
N GLY A 100 -20.82 8.77 3.21
CA GLY A 100 -21.12 7.44 2.67
C GLY A 100 -20.46 7.20 1.31
N GLU A 101 -20.65 8.10 0.36
CA GLU A 101 -20.02 8.00 -0.97
C GLU A 101 -18.49 7.98 -0.88
N ALA A 102 -17.90 8.79 0.01
CA ALA A 102 -16.46 8.80 0.22
C ALA A 102 -15.95 7.47 0.80
N ALA A 103 -16.67 6.85 1.74
CA ALA A 103 -16.33 5.53 2.25
C ALA A 103 -16.44 4.44 1.16
N GLU A 104 -17.46 4.52 0.29
CA GLU A 104 -17.62 3.61 -0.85
C GLU A 104 -16.47 3.74 -1.87
N ILE A 105 -15.97 4.95 -2.13
CA ILE A 105 -14.84 5.17 -3.03
C ILE A 105 -13.54 4.55 -2.50
N LEU A 106 -13.39 4.48 -1.17
CA LEU A 106 -12.18 3.97 -0.52
C LEU A 106 -12.17 2.46 -0.30
N THR A 107 -13.29 1.78 -0.54
CA THR A 107 -13.47 0.31 -0.36
C THR A 107 -13.00 -0.47 -1.59
#